data_AF-A0A941Z201-F1
#
_entry.id   AF-A0A941Z201-F1
#
_cell.length_a   1.000
_cell.length_b   1.000
_cell.length_c   1.000
_cell.angle_alpha   90.00
_cell.angle_beta   90.00
_cell.angle_gamma   90.00
#
_symmetry.space_group_name_H-M   'P 1'
#
loop_
_entity.id
_entity.type
_entity.pdbx_description
1 polymer ?
#
loop_
_entity_poly.entity_id
_entity_poly.type
_entity_poly.pdbx_seq_one_letter_code
_entity_poly.pdbx_strand_id
1 'polypeptide(L)'
;MSTTQPEVFAIVQRCEALFEDLHFESVKQWKAAVPGRKAIGFMPIYVPREIIHAAGMLPVGIMGGGDQIEVIQGDAYYQSYICRIPRSTIELGLTGRLDSLDGMLFPSICDVIRNLSGMWQILFPTKYVRYVDVPQNYQDGVGGEFWVQEMQHIRDDLGKLRGSPITDAELNASIAAYNANRAALNDLYAYRAAKPWQAPTSEVYLLQRAGLVLPVEEHTALVRQYLAAAEKHERPRRDNARVVLTGSFCEQPPLALIKSIEMSGCYVVDDDFALVGRWLLDEVPTGGDPLVELSKAFLHRSASTAAKYDAKREEKGMFLLKQVKTRAAEGVVFAAPSFCDPALLERPMLQDVLAKHGVPYTAFKYAENTGQMAPIREQAGTFADSIKLWSAA
;
A
#
# COMPACT_ATOMS: atom_id res chain seq x y z
N MET A 1 23.22 -27.65 -21.16
CA MET A 1 23.19 -26.73 -20.00
C MET A 1 21.73 -26.58 -19.62
N SER A 2 21.36 -27.00 -18.41
CA SER A 2 19.98 -26.91 -17.92
C SER A 2 19.55 -25.44 -17.92
N THR A 3 18.61 -25.08 -18.80
CA THR A 3 18.02 -23.74 -18.94
C THR A 3 16.98 -23.52 -17.85
N THR A 4 17.38 -23.63 -16.58
CA THR A 4 16.48 -23.34 -15.46
C THR A 4 16.45 -21.82 -15.29
N GLN A 5 15.27 -21.23 -15.46
CA GLN A 5 15.07 -19.79 -15.26
C GLN A 5 15.54 -19.37 -13.85
N PRO A 6 16.26 -18.24 -13.71
CA PRO A 6 16.70 -17.77 -12.40
C PRO A 6 15.54 -17.68 -11.39
N GLU A 7 15.78 -18.12 -10.15
CA GLU A 7 14.78 -18.21 -9.06
C GLU A 7 13.99 -16.91 -8.85
N VAL A 8 14.66 -15.76 -8.96
CA VAL A 8 14.05 -14.43 -8.82
C VAL A 8 12.88 -14.22 -9.79
N PHE A 9 12.97 -14.73 -11.02
CA PHE A 9 11.90 -14.56 -12.00
C PHE A 9 10.70 -15.47 -11.73
N ALA A 10 10.92 -16.67 -11.18
CA ALA A 10 9.83 -17.54 -10.75
C ALA A 10 9.05 -16.92 -9.58
N ILE A 11 9.76 -16.28 -8.65
CA ILE A 11 9.16 -15.51 -7.54
C ILE A 11 8.32 -14.35 -8.10
N VAL A 12 8.88 -13.56 -9.01
CA VAL A 12 8.17 -12.42 -9.63
C VAL A 12 6.95 -12.89 -10.42
N GLN A 13 7.06 -13.95 -11.20
CA GLN A 13 5.94 -14.52 -11.96
C GLN A 13 4.80 -14.98 -11.04
N ARG A 14 5.12 -15.59 -9.90
CA ARG A 14 4.13 -15.93 -8.87
C ARG A 14 3.43 -14.69 -8.33
N CYS A 15 4.18 -13.62 -8.07
CA CYS A 15 3.60 -12.36 -7.59
C CYS A 15 2.74 -11.68 -8.65
N GLU A 16 3.14 -11.73 -9.92
CA GLU A 16 2.36 -11.23 -11.06
C GLU A 16 1.04 -12.01 -11.19
N ALA A 17 1.06 -13.34 -11.09
CA ALA A 17 -0.16 -14.15 -11.11
C ALA A 17 -1.14 -13.81 -9.96
N LEU A 18 -0.63 -13.50 -8.76
CA LEU A 18 -1.46 -13.03 -7.64
C LEU A 18 -2.01 -11.61 -7.87
N PHE A 19 -1.26 -10.76 -8.55
CA PHE A 19 -1.68 -9.40 -8.89
C PHE A 19 -2.76 -9.36 -9.97
N GLU A 20 -2.68 -10.25 -10.97
CA GLU A 20 -3.65 -10.37 -12.08
C GLU A 20 -4.92 -11.14 -11.67
N ASP A 21 -4.90 -11.84 -10.55
CA ASP A 21 -6.03 -12.62 -10.07
C ASP A 21 -7.11 -11.75 -9.40
N LEU A 22 -8.01 -11.21 -10.22
CA LEU A 22 -9.21 -10.51 -9.75
C LEU A 22 -10.29 -11.44 -9.16
N HIS A 23 -10.11 -12.76 -9.15
CA HIS A 23 -11.05 -13.71 -8.56
C HIS A 23 -10.61 -14.21 -7.18
N PHE A 24 -9.44 -13.78 -6.70
CA PHE A 24 -8.90 -14.08 -5.38
C PHE A 24 -8.87 -15.59 -5.09
N GLU A 25 -8.43 -16.39 -6.05
CA GLU A 25 -8.30 -17.85 -5.96
C GLU A 25 -7.35 -18.26 -4.83
N SER A 26 -6.26 -17.51 -4.61
CA SER A 26 -5.36 -17.73 -3.47
C SER A 26 -6.09 -17.64 -2.11
N VAL A 27 -6.98 -16.66 -1.96
CA VAL A 27 -7.82 -16.49 -0.77
C VAL A 27 -8.82 -17.63 -0.64
N LYS A 28 -9.47 -18.04 -1.74
CA LYS A 28 -10.40 -19.17 -1.76
C LYS A 28 -9.71 -20.48 -1.36
N GLN A 29 -8.52 -20.75 -1.90
CA GLN A 29 -7.72 -21.91 -1.56
C GLN A 29 -7.29 -21.89 -0.09
N TRP A 30 -6.85 -20.74 0.42
CA TRP A 30 -6.50 -20.59 1.83
C TRP A 30 -7.68 -20.87 2.75
N LYS A 31 -8.89 -20.39 2.41
CA LYS A 31 -10.12 -20.68 3.16
C LYS A 31 -10.51 -22.16 3.08
N ALA A 32 -10.43 -22.77 1.90
CA ALA A 32 -10.80 -24.17 1.70
C ALA A 32 -9.86 -25.15 2.44
N ALA A 33 -8.59 -24.77 2.65
CA ALA A 33 -7.61 -25.62 3.31
C ALA A 33 -7.94 -25.94 4.78
N VAL A 34 -8.69 -25.08 5.48
CA VAL A 34 -9.16 -25.33 6.85
C VAL A 34 -10.61 -24.85 7.00
N PRO A 35 -11.58 -25.74 7.26
CA PRO A 35 -12.97 -25.37 7.44
C PRO A 35 -13.16 -24.29 8.51
N GLY A 36 -14.03 -23.32 8.23
CA GLY A 36 -14.35 -22.21 9.15
C GLY A 36 -13.41 -21.01 9.06
N ARG A 37 -12.32 -21.07 8.28
CA ARG A 37 -11.48 -19.90 7.98
C ARG A 37 -12.29 -18.77 7.36
N LYS A 38 -11.96 -17.55 7.75
CA LYS A 38 -12.59 -16.32 7.26
C LYS A 38 -11.55 -15.36 6.68
N ALA A 39 -11.97 -14.55 5.72
CA ALA A 39 -11.13 -13.51 5.12
C ALA A 39 -11.80 -12.14 5.27
N ILE A 40 -11.05 -11.13 5.72
CA ILE A 40 -11.56 -9.77 5.91
C ILE A 40 -10.86 -8.87 4.92
N GLY A 41 -11.64 -8.33 3.98
CA GLY A 41 -11.20 -7.31 3.04
C GLY A 41 -10.88 -6.00 3.76
N PHE A 42 -9.99 -5.20 3.19
CA PHE A 42 -9.80 -3.83 3.63
C PHE A 42 -9.38 -2.91 2.49
N MET A 43 -9.86 -1.67 2.54
CA MET A 43 -9.32 -0.59 1.69
C MET A 43 -8.04 -0.02 2.33
N PRO A 44 -7.11 0.56 1.54
CA PRO A 44 -5.95 1.27 2.09
C PRO A 44 -6.39 2.52 2.90
N ILE A 45 -5.56 3.07 3.79
CA ILE A 45 -4.18 2.69 4.14
C ILE A 45 -4.09 2.13 5.56
N TYR A 46 -4.83 2.75 6.49
CA TYR A 46 -4.66 2.57 7.93
C TYR A 46 -5.60 1.50 8.46
N VAL A 47 -5.10 0.27 8.47
CA VAL A 47 -5.87 -0.90 8.90
C VAL A 47 -5.08 -1.67 9.95
N PRO A 48 -5.66 -1.98 11.13
CA PRO A 48 -5.02 -2.80 12.14
C PRO A 48 -5.08 -4.28 11.74
N ARG A 49 -4.28 -4.67 10.74
CA ARG A 49 -4.25 -6.03 10.17
C ARG A 49 -3.91 -7.09 11.22
N GLU A 50 -3.18 -6.70 12.24
CA GLU A 50 -2.83 -7.52 13.40
C GLU A 50 -4.07 -8.09 14.09
N ILE A 51 -5.17 -7.33 14.16
CA ILE A 51 -6.41 -7.77 14.83
C ILE A 51 -7.12 -8.82 13.97
N ILE A 52 -7.16 -8.63 12.65
CA ILE A 52 -7.71 -9.63 11.72
C ILE A 52 -6.90 -10.92 11.80
N HIS A 53 -5.58 -10.81 11.76
CA HIS A 53 -4.68 -11.97 11.84
C HIS A 53 -4.77 -12.69 13.19
N ALA A 54 -4.83 -11.95 14.31
CA ALA A 54 -5.03 -12.51 15.65
C ALA A 54 -6.37 -13.25 15.80
N ALA A 55 -7.38 -12.88 14.99
CA ALA A 55 -8.65 -13.58 14.91
C ALA A 55 -8.56 -14.92 14.13
N GLY A 56 -7.39 -15.29 13.62
CA GLY A 56 -7.20 -16.45 12.73
C GLY A 56 -7.79 -16.25 11.34
N MET A 57 -8.00 -15.00 10.93
CA MET A 57 -8.57 -14.63 9.63
C MET A 57 -7.48 -14.10 8.69
N LEU A 58 -7.70 -14.20 7.38
CA LEU A 58 -6.79 -13.63 6.39
C LEU A 58 -7.15 -12.15 6.13
N PRO A 59 -6.23 -11.20 6.37
CA PRO A 59 -6.40 -9.81 5.95
C PRO A 59 -6.18 -9.71 4.44
N VAL A 60 -7.18 -9.25 3.69
CA VAL A 60 -7.13 -9.15 2.22
C VAL A 60 -7.21 -7.68 1.77
N GLY A 61 -6.15 -7.16 1.15
CA GLY A 61 -6.11 -5.77 0.68
C GLY A 61 -6.80 -5.60 -0.67
N ILE A 62 -7.79 -4.71 -0.72
CA ILE A 62 -8.56 -4.39 -1.93
C ILE A 62 -8.10 -3.03 -2.45
N MET A 63 -7.48 -3.04 -3.63
CA MET A 63 -6.84 -1.87 -4.25
C MET A 63 -7.53 -1.46 -5.56
N GLY A 64 -8.82 -1.76 -5.70
CA GLY A 64 -9.56 -1.62 -6.95
C GLY A 64 -9.33 -2.77 -7.93
N GLY A 65 -10.06 -2.73 -9.04
CA GLY A 65 -9.99 -3.72 -10.12
C GLY A 65 -8.96 -3.40 -11.21
N GLY A 66 -8.23 -2.29 -11.10
CA GLY A 66 -7.17 -1.94 -12.05
C GLY A 66 -7.65 -1.76 -13.49
N ASP A 67 -6.75 -1.98 -14.44
CA ASP A 67 -6.98 -1.92 -15.89
C ASP A 67 -7.57 -3.20 -16.49
N GLN A 68 -7.80 -4.23 -15.66
CA GLN A 68 -8.23 -5.56 -16.09
C GLN A 68 -9.74 -5.79 -16.00
N ILE A 69 -10.49 -4.81 -15.48
CA ILE A 69 -11.95 -4.86 -15.40
C ILE A 69 -12.59 -3.64 -16.04
N GLU A 70 -13.61 -3.91 -16.86
CA GLU A 70 -14.54 -2.89 -17.33
C GLU A 70 -15.52 -2.57 -16.20
N VAL A 71 -15.69 -1.28 -15.90
CA VAL A 71 -16.64 -0.81 -14.91
C VAL A 71 -17.95 -0.54 -15.63
N ILE A 72 -18.98 -1.33 -15.34
CA ILE A 72 -20.30 -1.22 -15.97
C ILE A 72 -21.32 -0.77 -14.92
N GLN A 73 -21.41 -1.52 -13.82
CA GLN A 73 -22.33 -1.24 -12.73
C GLN A 73 -21.77 -0.20 -11.78
N GLY A 74 -20.45 -0.20 -11.56
CA GLY A 74 -19.82 0.75 -10.63
C GLY A 74 -20.06 2.23 -10.98
N ASP A 75 -20.20 2.56 -12.26
CA ASP A 75 -20.50 3.91 -12.76
C ASP A 75 -21.92 4.40 -12.37
N ALA A 76 -22.84 3.50 -12.02
CA ALA A 76 -24.16 3.86 -11.53
C ALA A 76 -24.16 4.33 -10.06
N TYR A 77 -23.10 4.02 -9.31
CA TYR A 77 -23.01 4.31 -7.87
C TYR A 77 -22.16 5.53 -7.53
N TYR A 78 -21.26 5.92 -8.44
CA TYR A 78 -20.31 6.98 -8.21
C TYR A 78 -20.11 7.84 -9.45
N GLN A 79 -19.81 9.11 -9.21
CA GLN A 79 -19.67 10.11 -10.26
C GLN A 79 -18.35 9.95 -11.01
N SER A 80 -18.28 10.45 -12.23
CA SER A 80 -17.07 10.37 -13.07
C SER A 80 -15.91 11.27 -12.60
N TYR A 81 -16.18 12.20 -11.67
CA TYR A 81 -15.22 13.19 -11.16
C TYR A 81 -14.62 12.82 -9.79
N ILE A 82 -14.63 11.53 -9.43
CA ILE A 82 -13.86 10.99 -8.31
C ILE A 82 -12.84 9.97 -8.81
N CYS A 83 -11.90 9.59 -7.94
CA CYS A 83 -10.93 8.54 -8.26
C CYS A 83 -11.63 7.24 -8.69
N ARG A 84 -10.96 6.39 -9.46
CA ARG A 84 -11.60 5.22 -10.09
C ARG A 84 -11.76 4.04 -9.15
N ILE A 85 -10.88 3.91 -8.15
CA ILE A 85 -10.89 2.82 -7.16
C ILE A 85 -12.26 2.48 -6.53
N PRO A 86 -13.14 3.41 -6.09
CA PRO A 86 -14.46 3.03 -5.56
C PRO A 86 -15.35 2.32 -6.59
N ARG A 87 -15.30 2.75 -7.84
CA ARG A 87 -16.14 2.23 -8.92
C ARG A 87 -15.74 0.82 -9.30
N SER A 88 -14.44 0.57 -9.47
CA SER A 88 -13.94 -0.77 -9.74
C SER A 88 -14.09 -1.69 -8.52
N THR A 89 -13.99 -1.17 -7.30
CA THR A 89 -14.23 -1.96 -6.08
C THR A 89 -15.69 -2.41 -5.97
N ILE A 90 -16.66 -1.53 -6.27
CA ILE A 90 -18.08 -1.92 -6.37
C ILE A 90 -18.27 -2.96 -7.47
N GLU A 91 -17.67 -2.79 -8.64
CA GLU A 91 -17.77 -3.75 -9.74
C GLU A 91 -17.28 -5.15 -9.29
N LEU A 92 -16.14 -5.24 -8.61
CA LEU A 92 -15.63 -6.49 -8.04
C LEU A 92 -16.65 -7.12 -7.06
N GLY A 93 -17.29 -6.31 -6.22
CA GLY A 93 -18.32 -6.77 -5.30
C GLY A 93 -19.58 -7.29 -6.00
N LEU A 94 -20.15 -6.50 -6.92
CA LEU A 94 -21.40 -6.83 -7.62
C LEU A 94 -21.27 -8.00 -8.60
N THR A 95 -20.06 -8.26 -9.09
CA THR A 95 -19.77 -9.39 -9.98
C THR A 95 -19.37 -10.67 -9.24
N GLY A 96 -19.49 -10.70 -7.91
CA GLY A 96 -19.21 -11.87 -7.07
C GLY A 96 -17.72 -12.19 -6.91
N ARG A 97 -16.82 -11.35 -7.43
CA ARG A 97 -15.36 -11.55 -7.34
C ARG A 97 -14.84 -11.47 -5.90
N LEU A 98 -15.57 -10.78 -5.03
CA LEU A 98 -15.26 -10.63 -3.61
C LEU A 98 -16.06 -11.56 -2.69
N ASP A 99 -16.78 -12.56 -3.23
CA ASP A 99 -17.62 -13.46 -2.44
C ASP A 99 -16.85 -14.28 -1.40
N SER A 100 -15.55 -14.48 -1.64
CA SER A 100 -14.63 -15.15 -0.72
C SER A 100 -14.41 -14.38 0.58
N LEU A 101 -14.73 -13.08 0.63
CA LEU A 101 -14.60 -12.25 1.83
C LEU A 101 -15.81 -12.41 2.77
N ASP A 102 -15.56 -12.47 4.07
CA ASP A 102 -16.57 -12.52 5.13
C ASP A 102 -16.90 -11.12 5.68
N GLY A 103 -16.06 -10.13 5.38
CA GLY A 103 -16.29 -8.74 5.72
C GLY A 103 -15.32 -7.78 5.05
N MET A 104 -15.54 -6.49 5.25
CA MET A 104 -14.69 -5.42 4.71
C MET A 104 -14.52 -4.25 5.70
N LEU A 105 -13.28 -3.77 5.83
CA LEU A 105 -12.92 -2.57 6.58
C LEU A 105 -12.64 -1.38 5.65
N PHE A 106 -13.13 -0.21 6.03
CA PHE A 106 -12.98 1.02 5.26
C PHE A 106 -12.34 2.14 6.10
N PRO A 107 -11.03 2.36 5.98
CA PRO A 107 -10.35 3.43 6.71
C PRO A 107 -10.80 4.82 6.31
N SER A 108 -10.91 5.70 7.30
CA SER A 108 -11.20 7.13 7.19
C SER A 108 -10.00 7.88 6.59
N ILE A 109 -9.83 7.78 5.26
CA ILE A 109 -8.74 8.45 4.53
C ILE A 109 -9.23 9.56 3.57
N CYS A 110 -10.49 9.49 3.12
CA CYS A 110 -11.13 10.52 2.31
C CYS A 110 -12.64 10.31 2.27
N ASP A 111 -13.36 11.30 1.74
CA ASP A 111 -14.82 11.25 1.60
C ASP A 111 -15.32 10.11 0.71
N VAL A 112 -14.54 9.73 -0.30
CA VAL A 112 -14.90 8.67 -1.25
C VAL A 112 -14.93 7.31 -0.56
N ILE A 113 -13.88 6.95 0.19
CA ILE A 113 -13.82 5.66 0.91
C ILE A 113 -14.83 5.62 2.06
N ARG A 114 -15.09 6.77 2.72
CA ARG A 114 -16.17 6.90 3.71
C ARG A 114 -17.54 6.61 3.10
N ASN A 115 -17.85 7.16 1.93
CA ASN A 115 -19.11 6.85 1.26
C ASN A 115 -19.15 5.39 0.77
N LEU A 116 -18.00 4.81 0.41
CA LEU A 116 -17.91 3.41 -0.02
C LEU A 116 -18.28 2.43 1.09
N SER A 117 -17.95 2.73 2.34
CA SER A 117 -18.41 1.90 3.46
C SER A 117 -19.93 1.89 3.57
N GLY A 118 -20.59 3.05 3.39
CA GLY A 118 -22.05 3.16 3.40
C GLY A 118 -22.70 2.38 2.25
N MET A 119 -22.13 2.48 1.04
CA MET A 119 -22.58 1.68 -0.10
C MET A 119 -22.44 0.18 0.18
N TRP A 120 -21.35 -0.24 0.81
CA TRP A 120 -21.11 -1.65 1.13
C TRP A 120 -22.11 -2.20 2.15
N GLN A 121 -22.51 -1.39 3.14
CA GLN A 121 -23.54 -1.78 4.11
C GLN A 121 -24.91 -2.00 3.45
N ILE A 122 -25.25 -1.20 2.44
CA ILE A 122 -26.51 -1.31 1.69
C ILE A 122 -26.49 -2.52 0.75
N LEU A 123 -25.40 -2.69 0.00
CA LEU A 123 -25.29 -3.71 -1.04
C LEU A 123 -25.02 -5.11 -0.49
N PHE A 124 -24.33 -5.22 0.64
CA PHE A 124 -23.89 -6.50 1.21
C PHE A 124 -24.30 -6.65 2.69
N PRO A 125 -25.60 -6.60 3.02
CA PRO A 125 -26.09 -6.53 4.41
C PRO A 125 -25.80 -7.78 5.25
N THR A 126 -25.38 -8.89 4.61
CA THR A 126 -25.04 -10.15 5.27
C THR A 126 -23.55 -10.28 5.62
N LYS A 127 -22.71 -9.36 5.13
CA LYS A 127 -21.26 -9.35 5.38
C LYS A 127 -20.95 -8.43 6.55
N TYR A 128 -19.85 -8.70 7.26
CA TYR A 128 -19.34 -7.77 8.26
C TYR A 128 -18.80 -6.52 7.56
N VAL A 129 -19.29 -5.33 7.90
CA VAL A 129 -18.84 -4.07 7.28
C VAL A 129 -18.58 -3.05 8.35
N ARG A 130 -17.38 -2.47 8.34
CA ARG A 130 -17.00 -1.43 9.31
C ARG A 130 -16.24 -0.29 8.67
N TYR A 131 -16.74 0.92 8.93
CA TYR A 131 -15.97 2.13 8.78
C TYR A 131 -14.96 2.22 9.94
N VAL A 132 -13.70 2.42 9.61
CA VAL A 132 -12.59 2.48 10.57
C VAL A 132 -12.14 3.92 10.64
N ASP A 133 -12.63 4.65 11.65
CA ASP A 133 -12.23 6.03 11.84
C ASP A 133 -10.89 6.10 12.56
N VAL A 134 -10.00 7.00 12.13
CA VAL A 134 -8.63 7.10 12.61
C VAL A 134 -8.41 8.45 13.29
N PRO A 135 -7.56 8.53 14.33
CA PRO A 135 -7.41 9.77 15.07
C PRO A 135 -6.73 10.84 14.21
N GLN A 136 -7.32 12.05 14.25
CA GLN A 136 -6.74 13.28 13.68
C GLN A 136 -6.09 14.17 14.75
N ASN A 137 -6.22 13.79 16.03
CA ASN A 137 -5.50 14.37 17.15
C ASN A 137 -4.49 13.33 17.64
N TYR A 138 -3.21 13.69 17.72
CA TYR A 138 -2.13 12.75 18.08
C TYR A 138 -1.70 12.85 19.56
N GLN A 139 -2.57 13.37 20.42
CA GLN A 139 -2.38 13.30 21.88
C GLN A 139 -2.87 11.94 22.39
N ASP A 140 -2.03 11.28 23.21
CA ASP A 140 -2.30 9.94 23.75
C ASP A 140 -3.65 9.88 24.49
N GLY A 141 -3.91 10.83 25.38
CA GLY A 141 -5.15 10.88 26.17
C GLY A 141 -6.39 11.37 25.41
N VAL A 142 -6.31 11.60 24.09
CA VAL A 142 -7.46 12.02 23.27
C VAL A 142 -7.61 11.11 22.07
N GLY A 143 -6.73 11.25 21.07
CA GLY A 143 -6.78 10.40 19.89
C GLY A 143 -6.23 9.00 20.15
N GLY A 144 -5.30 8.85 21.10
CA GLY A 144 -4.78 7.55 21.49
C GLY A 144 -5.86 6.69 22.16
N GLU A 145 -6.60 7.24 23.11
CA GLU A 145 -7.75 6.59 23.76
C GLU A 145 -8.87 6.28 22.77
N PHE A 146 -9.24 7.23 21.91
CA PHE A 146 -10.20 7.00 20.82
C PHE A 146 -9.79 5.80 19.96
N TRP A 147 -8.53 5.74 19.56
CA TRP A 147 -8.06 4.69 18.67
C TRP A 147 -7.97 3.32 19.35
N VAL A 148 -7.62 3.28 20.64
CA VAL A 148 -7.73 2.05 21.45
C VAL A 148 -9.16 1.53 21.46
N GLN A 149 -10.15 2.41 21.68
CA GLN A 149 -11.57 2.03 21.70
C GLN A 149 -12.04 1.53 20.33
N GLU A 150 -11.68 2.21 19.24
CA GLU A 150 -12.02 1.76 17.89
C GLU A 150 -11.41 0.40 17.55
N MET A 151 -10.14 0.17 17.93
CA MET A 151 -9.52 -1.14 17.76
C MET A 151 -10.13 -2.21 18.67
N GLN A 152 -10.54 -1.86 19.90
CA GLN A 152 -11.25 -2.79 20.79
C GLN A 152 -12.59 -3.23 20.18
N HIS A 153 -13.33 -2.30 19.58
CA HIS A 153 -14.57 -2.65 18.91
C HIS A 153 -14.33 -3.57 17.70
N ILE A 154 -13.28 -3.35 16.89
CA ILE A 154 -12.89 -4.27 15.80
C ILE A 154 -12.55 -5.65 16.38
N ARG A 155 -11.78 -5.69 17.46
CA ARG A 155 -11.41 -6.93 18.16
C ARG A 155 -12.64 -7.71 18.63
N ASP A 156 -13.64 -7.03 19.19
CA ASP A 156 -14.88 -7.64 19.66
C ASP A 156 -15.74 -8.17 18.51
N ASP A 157 -15.87 -7.40 17.43
CA ASP A 157 -16.62 -7.81 16.24
C ASP A 157 -16.00 -9.05 15.60
N LEU A 158 -14.68 -9.05 15.41
CA LEU A 158 -13.96 -10.19 14.84
C LEU A 158 -13.94 -11.39 15.80
N GLY A 159 -13.95 -11.14 17.12
CA GLY A 159 -14.16 -12.16 18.15
C GLY A 159 -15.52 -12.86 18.03
N LYS A 160 -16.60 -12.08 17.87
CA LYS A 160 -17.94 -12.62 17.59
C LYS A 160 -17.97 -13.40 16.27
N LEU A 161 -17.32 -12.89 15.23
CA LEU A 161 -17.30 -13.49 13.91
C LEU A 161 -16.52 -14.82 13.87
N ARG A 162 -15.44 -14.97 14.66
CA ARG A 162 -14.73 -16.24 14.85
C ARG A 162 -15.39 -17.17 15.88
N GLY A 163 -16.29 -16.65 16.71
CA GLY A 163 -17.02 -17.39 17.75
C GLY A 163 -16.31 -17.46 19.12
N SER A 164 -15.19 -16.75 19.31
CA SER A 164 -14.46 -16.68 20.59
C SER A 164 -13.71 -15.35 20.73
N PRO A 165 -13.51 -14.82 21.96
CA PRO A 165 -12.72 -13.61 22.17
C PRO A 165 -11.30 -13.76 21.62
N ILE A 166 -10.74 -12.66 21.10
CA ILE A 166 -9.32 -12.56 20.73
C ILE A 166 -8.57 -12.15 22.00
N THR A 167 -7.53 -12.88 22.39
CA THR A 167 -6.73 -12.61 23.59
C THR A 167 -5.58 -11.64 23.32
N ASP A 168 -5.04 -11.00 24.37
CA ASP A 168 -3.86 -10.14 24.24
C ASP A 168 -2.63 -10.93 23.80
N ALA A 169 -2.54 -12.21 24.20
CA ALA A 169 -1.44 -13.09 23.78
C ALA A 169 -1.50 -13.39 22.27
N GLU A 170 -2.68 -13.68 21.72
CA GLU A 170 -2.86 -13.84 20.27
C GLU A 170 -2.54 -12.55 19.51
N LEU A 171 -2.97 -11.40 20.05
CA LEU A 171 -2.70 -10.11 19.42
C LEU A 171 -1.21 -9.74 19.47
N ASN A 172 -0.52 -9.97 20.59
CA ASN A 172 0.93 -9.78 20.69
C ASN A 172 1.71 -10.74 19.77
N ALA A 173 1.28 -11.99 19.61
CA ALA A 173 1.87 -12.91 18.64
C ALA A 173 1.68 -12.42 17.19
N SER A 174 0.50 -11.89 16.89
CA SER A 174 0.20 -11.27 15.60
C SER A 174 1.05 -10.03 15.34
N ILE A 175 1.22 -9.15 16.34
CA ILE A 175 2.13 -8.00 16.27
C ILE A 175 3.56 -8.46 15.98
N ALA A 176 4.04 -9.52 16.64
CA ALA A 176 5.38 -10.07 16.38
C ALA A 176 5.53 -10.56 14.92
N ALA A 177 4.51 -11.25 14.38
CA ALA A 177 4.51 -11.69 12.98
C ALA A 177 4.57 -10.50 12.00
N TYR A 178 3.79 -9.45 12.26
CA TYR A 178 3.84 -8.22 11.46
C TYR A 178 5.14 -7.43 11.64
N ASN A 179 5.79 -7.44 12.81
CA ASN A 179 7.11 -6.85 12.99
C ASN A 179 8.17 -7.57 12.15
N ALA A 180 8.14 -8.91 12.11
CA ALA A 180 9.03 -9.68 11.23
C ALA A 180 8.81 -9.31 9.75
N ASN A 181 7.55 -9.09 9.35
CA ASN A 181 7.22 -8.63 8.01
C ASN A 181 7.73 -7.20 7.73
N ARG A 182 7.54 -6.27 8.66
CA ARG A 182 8.07 -4.89 8.57
C ARG A 182 9.58 -4.90 8.41
N ALA A 183 10.29 -5.70 9.20
CA ALA A 183 11.74 -5.84 9.08
C ALA A 183 12.14 -6.35 7.68
N ALA A 184 11.45 -7.37 7.15
CA ALA A 184 11.71 -7.87 5.79
C ALA A 184 11.43 -6.82 4.70
N LEU A 185 10.36 -6.05 4.82
CA LEU A 185 10.04 -4.96 3.88
C LEU A 185 11.01 -3.78 4.00
N ASN A 186 11.47 -3.45 5.21
CA ASN A 186 12.51 -2.45 5.42
C ASN A 186 13.83 -2.87 4.77
N ASP A 187 14.21 -4.14 4.90
CA ASP A 187 15.38 -4.70 4.23
C ASP A 187 15.21 -4.68 2.70
N LEU A 188 14.01 -4.97 2.18
CA LEU A 188 13.69 -4.87 0.75
C LEU A 188 13.87 -3.45 0.20
N TYR A 189 13.36 -2.44 0.91
CA TYR A 189 13.50 -1.04 0.47
C TYR A 189 14.91 -0.48 0.69
N ALA A 190 15.62 -0.93 1.73
CA ALA A 190 17.05 -0.62 1.88
C ALA A 190 17.86 -1.23 0.73
N TYR A 191 17.59 -2.48 0.38
CA TYR A 191 18.21 -3.16 -0.75
C TYR A 191 17.93 -2.45 -2.07
N ARG A 192 16.66 -2.13 -2.36
CA ARG A 192 16.26 -1.39 -3.56
C ARG A 192 16.89 0.00 -3.63
N ALA A 193 16.96 0.73 -2.52
CA ALA A 193 17.64 2.03 -2.51
C ALA A 193 19.14 1.88 -2.81
N ALA A 194 19.81 0.88 -2.24
CA ALA A 194 21.23 0.65 -2.47
C ALA A 194 21.55 0.13 -3.89
N LYS A 195 20.72 -0.79 -4.39
CA LYS A 195 20.90 -1.49 -5.68
C LYS A 195 19.59 -1.47 -6.51
N PRO A 196 19.11 -0.29 -6.97
CA PRO A 196 17.81 -0.19 -7.63
C PRO A 196 17.73 -0.98 -8.95
N TRP A 197 18.86 -1.25 -9.60
CA TRP A 197 18.92 -2.10 -10.78
C TRP A 197 18.75 -3.59 -10.47
N GLN A 198 19.04 -4.02 -9.23
CA GLN A 198 18.84 -5.39 -8.78
C GLN A 198 17.43 -5.65 -8.28
N ALA A 199 16.73 -4.63 -7.77
CA ALA A 199 15.33 -4.72 -7.37
C ALA A 199 14.48 -3.68 -8.12
N PRO A 200 14.14 -3.93 -9.40
CA PRO A 200 13.21 -3.11 -10.15
C PRO A 200 11.92 -2.89 -9.36
N THR A 201 11.42 -1.67 -9.45
CA THR A 201 10.20 -1.20 -8.80
C THR A 201 8.98 -1.99 -9.26
N SER A 202 8.93 -2.38 -10.54
CA SER A 202 7.87 -3.26 -11.05
C SER A 202 7.83 -4.61 -10.32
N GLU A 203 8.96 -5.17 -9.92
CA GLU A 203 9.04 -6.40 -9.13
C GLU A 203 8.70 -6.16 -7.65
N VAL A 204 9.26 -5.09 -7.06
CA VAL A 204 8.98 -4.72 -5.65
C VAL A 204 7.50 -4.40 -5.45
N TYR A 205 6.87 -3.73 -6.42
CA TYR A 205 5.44 -3.48 -6.42
C TYR A 205 4.63 -4.79 -6.41
N LEU A 206 4.98 -5.75 -7.27
CA LEU A 206 4.31 -7.06 -7.31
C LEU A 206 4.48 -7.84 -6.00
N LEU A 207 5.66 -7.82 -5.39
CA LEU A 207 5.89 -8.41 -4.07
C LEU A 207 4.96 -7.81 -3.02
N GLN A 208 4.87 -6.48 -2.97
CA GLN A 208 3.97 -5.80 -2.04
C GLN A 208 2.51 -6.15 -2.29
N ARG A 209 2.08 -6.25 -3.56
CA ARG A 209 0.73 -6.67 -3.93
C ARG A 209 0.44 -8.11 -3.50
N ALA A 210 1.41 -9.02 -3.59
CA ALA A 210 1.25 -10.39 -3.09
C ALA A 210 0.99 -10.43 -1.57
N GLY A 211 1.64 -9.55 -0.80
CA GLY A 211 1.39 -9.40 0.65
C GLY A 211 -0.02 -8.93 1.04
N LEU A 212 -0.85 -8.54 0.05
CA LEU A 212 -2.26 -8.19 0.27
C LEU A 212 -3.21 -9.38 0.18
N VAL A 213 -2.76 -10.55 -0.28
CA VAL A 213 -3.60 -11.75 -0.47
C VAL A 213 -3.01 -13.00 0.15
N LEU A 214 -1.82 -12.91 0.76
CA LEU A 214 -1.12 -14.01 1.41
C LEU A 214 -1.09 -13.83 2.95
N PRO A 215 -1.00 -14.93 3.72
CA PRO A 215 -0.63 -14.88 5.13
C PRO A 215 0.68 -14.10 5.35
N VAL A 216 0.77 -13.40 6.48
CA VAL A 216 1.91 -12.49 6.75
C VAL A 216 3.24 -13.24 6.86
N GLU A 217 3.23 -14.46 7.40
CA GLU A 217 4.40 -15.34 7.52
C GLU A 217 4.89 -15.77 6.13
N GLU A 218 3.95 -16.11 5.25
CA GLU A 218 4.24 -16.53 3.89
C GLU A 218 4.81 -15.37 3.07
N HIS A 219 4.21 -14.19 3.18
CA HIS A 219 4.74 -12.98 2.55
C HIS A 219 6.13 -12.61 3.08
N THR A 220 6.37 -12.75 4.39
CA THR A 220 7.69 -12.53 5.00
C THR A 220 8.74 -13.47 4.40
N ALA A 221 8.42 -14.76 4.28
CA ALA A 221 9.31 -15.73 3.65
C ALA A 221 9.56 -15.39 2.17
N LEU A 222 8.52 -14.99 1.43
CA LEU A 222 8.60 -14.61 0.02
C LEU A 222 9.55 -13.42 -0.21
N VAL A 223 9.45 -12.36 0.62
CA VAL A 223 10.35 -11.19 0.55
C VAL A 223 11.80 -11.58 0.82
N ARG A 224 12.04 -12.43 1.83
CA ARG A 224 13.39 -12.92 2.16
C ARG A 224 13.98 -13.78 1.04
N GLN A 225 13.17 -14.65 0.42
CA GLN A 225 13.56 -15.45 -0.74
C GLN A 225 13.90 -14.56 -1.94
N TYR A 226 13.07 -13.55 -2.21
CA TYR A 226 13.34 -12.59 -3.29
C TYR A 226 14.69 -11.89 -3.10
N LEU A 227 14.98 -11.38 -1.90
CA LEU A 227 16.25 -10.73 -1.60
C LEU A 227 17.44 -11.65 -1.86
N ALA A 228 17.36 -12.90 -1.40
CA ALA A 228 18.42 -13.89 -1.61
C ALA A 228 18.59 -14.28 -3.09
N ALA A 229 17.49 -14.38 -3.84
CA ALA A 229 17.51 -14.71 -5.26
C ALA A 229 17.98 -13.53 -6.13
N ALA A 230 17.57 -12.30 -5.80
CA ALA A 230 17.96 -11.07 -6.48
C ALA A 230 19.47 -10.81 -6.33
N GLU A 231 20.06 -11.07 -5.17
CA GLU A 231 21.51 -10.90 -4.96
C GLU A 231 22.34 -11.89 -5.82
N LYS A 232 21.80 -13.07 -6.11
CA LYS A 232 22.48 -14.10 -6.94
C LYS A 232 22.36 -13.84 -8.44
N HIS A 233 21.46 -12.95 -8.86
CA HIS A 233 21.18 -12.69 -10.26
C HIS A 233 21.65 -11.29 -10.66
N GLU A 234 22.82 -11.21 -11.29
CA GLU A 234 23.40 -9.94 -11.68
C GLU A 234 22.63 -9.28 -12.84
N ARG A 235 22.07 -8.09 -12.58
CA ARG A 235 21.45 -7.23 -13.58
C ARG A 235 22.38 -6.08 -13.98
N PRO A 236 22.36 -5.64 -15.25
CA PRO A 236 23.17 -4.52 -15.68
C PRO A 236 22.71 -3.22 -15.02
N ARG A 237 23.66 -2.52 -14.39
CA ARG A 237 23.44 -1.15 -13.90
C ARG A 237 23.42 -0.18 -15.08
N ARG A 238 22.44 0.72 -15.09
CA ARG A 238 22.27 1.80 -16.06
C ARG A 238 22.51 3.14 -15.38
N ASP A 239 22.77 4.15 -16.19
CA ASP A 239 22.82 5.54 -15.76
C ASP A 239 21.40 6.12 -15.72
N ASN A 240 20.63 5.75 -14.70
CA ASN A 240 19.25 6.18 -14.47
C ASN A 240 19.19 7.14 -13.27
N ALA A 241 18.33 8.16 -13.35
CA ALA A 241 18.08 9.12 -12.28
C ALA A 241 17.32 8.46 -11.13
N ARG A 242 17.80 8.66 -9.90
CA ARG A 242 17.20 8.13 -8.68
C ARG A 242 16.04 9.03 -8.26
N VAL A 243 14.83 8.48 -8.14
CA VAL A 243 13.63 9.27 -7.83
C VAL A 243 12.83 8.68 -6.68
N VAL A 244 12.16 9.53 -5.90
CA VAL A 244 11.06 9.11 -5.02
C VAL A 244 9.75 9.32 -5.75
N LEU A 245 8.85 8.34 -5.70
CA LEU A 245 7.50 8.47 -6.24
C LEU A 245 6.50 8.71 -5.10
N THR A 246 5.61 9.68 -5.24
CA THR A 246 4.59 9.97 -4.22
C THR A 246 3.28 10.46 -4.84
N GLY A 247 2.17 10.21 -4.16
CA GLY A 247 0.80 10.49 -4.58
C GLY A 247 -0.04 9.23 -4.83
N SER A 248 0.55 8.04 -4.74
CA SER A 248 -0.06 6.75 -5.09
C SER A 248 -0.46 5.92 -3.87
N PHE A 249 -0.66 6.55 -2.72
CA PHE A 249 -0.88 5.86 -1.44
C PHE A 249 -2.18 5.03 -1.35
N CYS A 250 -3.21 5.35 -2.15
CA CYS A 250 -4.53 4.72 -2.11
C CYS A 250 -4.83 3.97 -3.42
N GLU A 251 -5.29 4.66 -4.46
CA GLU A 251 -5.42 4.06 -5.80
C GLU A 251 -4.03 3.83 -6.38
N GLN A 252 -3.74 2.59 -6.78
CA GLN A 252 -2.41 2.20 -7.25
C GLN A 252 -2.28 2.41 -8.77
N PRO A 253 -1.10 2.77 -9.29
CA PRO A 253 -0.92 2.86 -10.74
C PRO A 253 -0.94 1.48 -11.40
N PRO A 254 -1.32 1.39 -12.70
CA PRO A 254 -1.20 0.15 -13.44
C PRO A 254 0.27 -0.25 -13.56
N LEU A 255 0.54 -1.57 -13.61
CA LEU A 255 1.91 -2.09 -13.67
C LEU A 255 2.68 -1.56 -14.89
N ALA A 256 1.98 -1.35 -16.02
CA ALA A 256 2.55 -0.77 -17.23
C ALA A 256 3.07 0.67 -17.02
N LEU A 257 2.43 1.45 -16.13
CA LEU A 257 2.88 2.81 -15.79
C LEU A 257 4.18 2.74 -14.99
N ILE A 258 4.26 1.85 -14.00
CA ILE A 258 5.49 1.64 -13.21
C ILE A 258 6.65 1.24 -14.14
N LYS A 259 6.43 0.22 -15.00
CA LYS A 259 7.42 -0.23 -16.00
C LYS A 259 7.82 0.93 -16.93
N SER A 260 6.87 1.78 -17.33
CA SER A 260 7.13 2.94 -18.19
C SER A 260 8.04 3.99 -17.53
N ILE A 261 7.86 4.28 -16.24
CA ILE A 261 8.75 5.19 -15.49
C ILE A 261 10.18 4.64 -15.46
N GLU A 262 10.35 3.34 -15.19
CA GLU A 262 11.67 2.71 -15.17
C GLU A 262 12.36 2.74 -16.55
N MET A 263 11.58 2.48 -17.60
CA MET A 263 12.05 2.55 -18.99
C MET A 263 12.40 3.97 -19.44
N SER A 264 11.82 4.99 -18.80
CA SER A 264 12.14 6.40 -19.03
C SER A 264 13.42 6.86 -18.33
N GLY A 265 14.22 5.95 -17.78
CA GLY A 265 15.52 6.29 -17.21
C GLY A 265 15.47 6.65 -15.73
N CYS A 266 14.44 6.20 -15.00
CA CYS A 266 14.30 6.38 -13.57
C CYS A 266 14.63 5.10 -12.80
N TYR A 267 15.37 5.23 -11.70
CA TYR A 267 15.40 4.27 -10.61
C TYR A 267 14.51 4.80 -9.49
N VAL A 268 13.33 4.21 -9.30
CA VAL A 268 12.50 4.60 -8.15
C VAL A 268 13.13 3.97 -6.91
N VAL A 269 13.64 4.78 -5.99
CA VAL A 269 14.40 4.33 -4.80
C VAL A 269 13.55 4.31 -3.52
N ASP A 270 12.40 4.98 -3.55
CA ASP A 270 11.36 4.90 -2.52
C ASP A 270 10.01 5.29 -3.13
N ASP A 271 8.93 4.84 -2.51
CA ASP A 271 7.55 5.12 -2.93
C ASP A 271 6.54 5.04 -1.79
N ASP A 272 5.33 5.48 -2.09
CA ASP A 272 4.12 5.27 -1.28
C ASP A 272 3.19 4.19 -1.87
N PHE A 273 3.70 3.20 -2.60
CA PHE A 273 2.87 2.09 -3.05
C PHE A 273 2.49 1.16 -1.91
N ALA A 274 1.23 0.69 -1.95
CA ALA A 274 0.69 -0.28 -0.99
C ALA A 274 1.09 0.02 0.46
N LEU A 275 1.01 1.30 0.88
CA LEU A 275 1.51 1.77 2.18
C LEU A 275 0.96 1.00 3.37
N VAL A 276 -0.17 0.29 3.23
CA VAL A 276 -0.67 -0.71 4.20
C VAL A 276 0.46 -1.57 4.80
N GLY A 277 1.46 -1.95 4.00
CA GLY A 277 2.64 -2.72 4.43
C GLY A 277 3.74 -1.94 5.16
N ARG A 278 3.77 -0.61 5.03
CA ARG A 278 4.93 0.26 5.33
C ARG A 278 4.61 1.57 6.04
N TRP A 279 3.34 1.84 6.34
CA TRP A 279 2.93 3.09 6.96
C TRP A 279 3.39 3.19 8.42
N LEU A 280 3.61 2.06 9.10
CA LEU A 280 4.34 2.03 10.37
C LEU A 280 5.84 1.93 10.10
N LEU A 281 6.60 2.88 10.63
CA LEU A 281 8.02 3.03 10.37
C LEU A 281 8.88 2.16 11.28
N ASP A 282 8.37 1.84 12.47
CA ASP A 282 9.07 1.11 13.52
C ASP A 282 8.30 -0.13 13.95
N GLU A 283 9.01 -1.04 14.63
CA GLU A 283 8.40 -2.20 15.29
C GLU A 283 7.46 -1.78 16.44
N VAL A 284 6.37 -2.52 16.62
CA VAL A 284 5.43 -2.32 17.72
C VAL A 284 5.84 -3.21 18.90
N PRO A 285 6.02 -2.67 20.12
CA PRO A 285 6.36 -3.49 21.28
C PRO A 285 5.32 -4.57 21.57
N THR A 286 5.76 -5.76 21.97
CA THR A 286 4.91 -6.93 22.25
C THR A 286 4.78 -7.26 23.74
N GLY A 287 5.41 -6.46 24.61
CA GLY A 287 5.43 -6.68 26.06
C GLY A 287 4.39 -5.87 26.85
N GLY A 288 3.65 -4.97 26.20
CA GLY A 288 2.62 -4.13 26.82
C GLY A 288 1.20 -4.56 26.48
N ASP A 289 0.24 -3.68 26.78
CA ASP A 289 -1.12 -3.80 26.24
C ASP A 289 -1.07 -3.62 24.71
N PRO A 290 -1.49 -4.62 23.93
CA PRO A 290 -1.28 -4.61 22.48
C PRO A 290 -2.07 -3.50 21.77
N LEU A 291 -3.26 -3.13 22.26
CA LEU A 291 -4.05 -2.05 21.65
C LEU A 291 -3.43 -0.69 21.94
N VAL A 292 -2.93 -0.50 23.16
CA VAL A 292 -2.20 0.73 23.53
C VAL A 292 -0.92 0.87 22.70
N GLU A 293 -0.16 -0.22 22.52
CA GLU A 293 1.09 -0.17 21.75
C GLU A 293 0.87 0.05 20.24
N LEU A 294 -0.17 -0.57 19.66
CA LEU A 294 -0.63 -0.26 18.30
C LEU A 294 -1.08 1.19 18.17
N SER A 295 -1.74 1.73 19.20
CA SER A 295 -2.21 3.11 19.19
C SER A 295 -1.04 4.09 19.18
N LYS A 296 -0.08 3.94 20.10
CA LYS A 296 1.17 4.73 20.11
C LYS A 296 1.94 4.61 18.81
N ALA A 297 1.97 3.42 18.20
CA ALA A 297 2.59 3.21 16.90
C ALA A 297 1.93 4.08 15.82
N PHE A 298 0.60 4.09 15.76
CA PHE A 298 -0.14 4.93 14.82
C PHE A 298 0.12 6.41 15.04
N LEU A 299 0.04 6.88 16.28
CA LEU A 299 0.16 8.31 16.59
C LEU A 299 1.57 8.83 16.25
N HIS A 300 2.60 8.15 16.74
CA HIS A 300 3.96 8.72 16.84
C HIS A 300 4.99 8.08 15.92
N ARG A 301 4.70 6.92 15.33
CA ARG A 301 5.66 6.10 14.56
C ARG A 301 5.14 5.74 13.17
N SER A 302 4.13 6.45 12.69
CA SER A 302 3.62 6.30 11.33
C SER A 302 4.20 7.35 10.37
N ALA A 303 4.30 6.98 9.10
CA ALA A 303 4.64 7.86 8.01
C ALA A 303 3.65 9.05 7.94
N SER A 304 4.15 10.24 7.59
CA SER A 304 3.27 11.32 7.14
C SER A 304 2.77 10.98 5.75
N THR A 305 1.45 11.11 5.54
CA THR A 305 0.81 10.94 4.23
C THR A 305 -0.28 12.00 4.08
N ALA A 306 -0.75 12.22 2.87
CA ALA A 306 -1.82 13.15 2.58
C ALA A 306 -3.13 12.89 3.34
N ALA A 307 -3.35 11.65 3.82
CA ALA A 307 -4.53 11.26 4.59
C ALA A 307 -4.35 11.41 6.11
N LYS A 308 -3.20 11.94 6.56
CA LYS A 308 -2.90 12.21 7.98
C LYS A 308 -2.77 13.71 8.20
N TYR A 309 -3.41 14.24 9.25
CA TYR A 309 -3.27 15.65 9.60
C TYR A 309 -1.85 15.93 10.12
N ASP A 310 -1.23 17.00 9.63
CA ASP A 310 0.01 17.53 10.23
C ASP A 310 -0.39 18.72 11.12
N ALA A 311 -0.12 18.63 12.42
CA ALA A 311 -0.52 19.65 13.38
C ALA A 311 0.24 20.97 13.20
N LYS A 312 1.44 20.91 12.63
CA LYS A 312 2.30 22.07 12.40
C LYS A 312 2.67 22.18 10.93
N ARG A 313 2.68 23.41 10.42
CA ARG A 313 3.02 23.69 9.02
C ARG A 313 4.46 23.27 8.69
N GLU A 314 5.35 23.37 9.66
CA GLU A 314 6.78 23.06 9.56
C GLU A 314 7.06 21.56 9.42
N GLU A 315 6.12 20.71 9.83
CA GLU A 315 6.24 19.25 9.70
C GLU A 315 5.91 18.79 8.27
N LYS A 316 5.05 19.55 7.57
CA LYS A 316 4.59 19.19 6.22
C LYS A 316 5.76 19.07 5.26
N GLY A 317 5.83 17.94 4.56
CA GLY A 317 6.86 17.65 3.55
C GLY A 317 8.23 17.26 4.09
N MET A 318 8.46 17.34 5.40
CA MET A 318 9.74 16.94 6.00
C MET A 318 9.97 15.43 5.91
N PHE A 319 8.90 14.62 5.95
CA PHE A 319 9.00 13.18 5.73
C PHE A 319 9.50 12.85 4.32
N LEU A 320 8.89 13.43 3.28
CA LEU A 320 9.33 13.28 1.89
C LEU A 320 10.76 13.76 1.70
N LEU A 321 11.13 14.91 2.27
CA LEU A 321 12.49 15.42 2.21
C LEU A 321 13.49 14.47 2.89
N LYS A 322 13.11 13.85 4.02
CA LYS A 322 13.91 12.81 4.68
C LYS A 322 14.09 11.61 3.78
N GLN A 323 13.05 11.15 3.07
CA GLN A 323 13.16 10.07 2.09
C GLN A 323 14.14 10.44 0.97
N VAL A 324 14.00 11.62 0.37
CA VAL A 324 14.92 12.11 -0.68
C VAL A 324 16.37 12.05 -0.21
N LYS A 325 16.66 12.58 0.98
CA LYS A 325 18.03 12.62 1.54
C LYS A 325 18.56 11.21 1.87
N THR A 326 17.79 10.43 2.61
CA THR A 326 18.23 9.12 3.12
C THR A 326 18.33 8.05 2.03
N ARG A 327 17.58 8.20 0.95
CA ARG A 327 17.57 7.30 -0.21
C ARG A 327 18.43 7.80 -1.35
N ALA A 328 19.14 8.93 -1.17
CA ALA A 328 19.94 9.58 -2.20
C ALA A 328 19.15 9.73 -3.52
N ALA A 329 17.91 10.22 -3.42
CA ALA A 329 17.12 10.54 -4.59
C ALA A 329 17.55 11.90 -5.14
N GLU A 330 17.58 12.00 -6.46
CA GLU A 330 17.96 13.18 -7.23
C GLU A 330 16.74 14.00 -7.64
N GLY A 331 15.53 13.46 -7.47
CA GLY A 331 14.29 14.18 -7.70
C GLY A 331 13.04 13.45 -7.20
N VAL A 332 11.89 14.11 -7.33
CA VAL A 332 10.59 13.55 -6.94
C VAL A 332 9.63 13.50 -8.12
N VAL A 333 8.96 12.36 -8.29
CA VAL A 333 7.89 12.19 -9.26
C VAL A 333 6.55 12.15 -8.50
N PHE A 334 5.75 13.20 -8.64
CA PHE A 334 4.38 13.20 -8.15
C PHE A 334 3.48 12.45 -9.12
N ALA A 335 3.08 11.23 -8.76
CA ALA A 335 2.13 10.41 -9.49
C ALA A 335 0.87 10.27 -8.65
N ALA A 336 -0.16 11.06 -8.95
CA ALA A 336 -1.41 11.04 -8.20
C ALA A 336 -2.56 10.51 -9.07
N PRO A 337 -3.46 9.69 -8.51
CA PRO A 337 -4.73 9.40 -9.17
C PRO A 337 -5.50 10.69 -9.47
N SER A 338 -6.15 10.72 -10.61
CA SER A 338 -7.07 11.79 -11.00
C SER A 338 -8.19 11.83 -9.95
N PHE A 339 -8.49 13.04 -9.48
CA PHE A 339 -9.48 13.27 -8.43
C PHE A 339 -9.15 12.61 -7.07
N CYS A 340 -7.87 12.35 -6.78
CA CYS A 340 -7.43 12.08 -5.41
C CYS A 340 -7.21 13.41 -4.67
N ASP A 341 -8.26 13.92 -4.02
CA ASP A 341 -8.18 15.22 -3.32
C ASP A 341 -7.04 15.28 -2.30
N PRO A 342 -6.82 14.28 -1.42
CA PRO A 342 -5.73 14.39 -0.45
C PRO A 342 -4.36 14.53 -1.13
N ALA A 343 -4.03 13.66 -2.09
CA ALA A 343 -2.74 13.72 -2.80
C ALA A 343 -2.58 15.05 -3.57
N LEU A 344 -3.63 15.50 -4.26
CA LEU A 344 -3.57 16.67 -5.14
C LEU A 344 -3.56 18.00 -4.37
N LEU A 345 -4.25 18.07 -3.22
CA LEU A 345 -4.25 19.23 -2.32
C LEU A 345 -2.93 19.35 -1.55
N GLU A 346 -2.33 18.22 -1.17
CA GLU A 346 -1.05 18.22 -0.46
C GLU A 346 0.12 18.57 -1.39
N ARG A 347 0.08 18.15 -2.66
CA ARG A 347 1.18 18.29 -3.62
C ARG A 347 1.79 19.70 -3.68
N PRO A 348 1.04 20.82 -3.83
CA PRO A 348 1.63 22.17 -3.84
C PRO A 348 2.42 22.49 -2.56
N MET A 349 1.99 21.97 -1.41
CA MET A 349 2.69 22.15 -0.13
C MET A 349 4.03 21.41 -0.13
N LEU A 350 4.05 20.19 -0.67
CA LEU A 350 5.28 19.40 -0.81
C LEU A 350 6.24 20.02 -1.83
N GLN A 351 5.72 20.50 -2.96
CA GLN A 351 6.49 21.19 -3.99
C GLN A 351 7.19 22.45 -3.46
N ASP A 352 6.50 23.26 -2.64
CA ASP A 352 7.11 24.42 -1.98
C ASP A 352 8.30 24.02 -1.08
N VAL A 353 8.17 22.93 -0.32
CA VAL A 353 9.26 22.41 0.53
C VAL A 353 10.42 21.89 -0.31
N LEU A 354 10.15 21.13 -1.38
CA LEU A 354 11.18 20.61 -2.28
C LEU A 354 11.93 21.75 -3.00
N ALA A 355 11.21 22.76 -3.50
CA ALA A 355 11.79 23.92 -4.17
C ALA A 355 12.74 24.71 -3.25
N LYS A 356 12.33 24.93 -2.00
CA LYS A 356 13.18 25.57 -0.97
C LYS A 356 14.48 24.81 -0.67
N HIS A 357 14.50 23.51 -0.95
CA HIS A 357 15.67 22.64 -0.75
C HIS A 357 16.39 22.30 -2.05
N GLY A 358 16.02 22.93 -3.17
CA GLY A 358 16.65 22.67 -4.47
C GLY A 358 16.41 21.27 -5.01
N VAL A 359 15.38 20.55 -4.55
CA VAL A 359 15.05 19.21 -5.04
C VAL A 359 14.13 19.34 -6.26
N PRO A 360 14.55 18.89 -7.46
CA PRO A 360 13.72 18.97 -8.65
C PRO A 360 12.55 17.99 -8.55
N TYR A 361 11.43 18.35 -9.18
CA TYR A 361 10.25 17.50 -9.23
C TYR A 361 9.51 17.62 -10.55
N THR A 362 8.78 16.57 -10.89
CA THR A 362 7.78 16.55 -11.96
C THR A 362 6.46 15.98 -11.44
N ALA A 363 5.38 16.18 -12.17
CA ALA A 363 4.07 15.68 -11.77
C ALA A 363 3.23 15.25 -12.97
N PHE A 364 2.54 14.13 -12.83
CA PHE A 364 1.48 13.71 -13.72
C PHE A 364 0.33 13.10 -12.92
N LYS A 365 -0.82 12.98 -13.59
CA LYS A 365 -1.99 12.29 -13.05
C LYS A 365 -2.15 10.97 -13.78
N TYR A 366 -2.73 9.98 -13.11
CA TYR A 366 -3.17 8.74 -13.75
C TYR A 366 -4.57 8.38 -13.26
N ALA A 367 -5.15 7.34 -13.83
CA ALA A 367 -6.18 6.51 -13.24
C ALA A 367 -5.71 5.05 -13.32
N GLU A 368 -6.21 4.17 -12.45
CA GLU A 368 -5.78 2.76 -12.42
C GLU A 368 -5.93 2.04 -13.78
N ASN A 369 -6.79 2.54 -14.69
CA ASN A 369 -6.98 2.04 -16.06
C ASN A 369 -6.31 2.88 -17.15
N THR A 370 -5.32 3.70 -16.81
CA THR A 370 -4.60 4.50 -17.82
C THR A 370 -3.97 3.56 -18.84
N GLY A 371 -4.36 3.68 -20.11
CA GLY A 371 -3.81 2.87 -21.21
C GLY A 371 -2.74 3.59 -22.04
N GLN A 372 -2.75 4.93 -22.05
CA GLN A 372 -1.82 5.73 -22.86
C GLN A 372 -0.59 6.13 -22.02
N MET A 373 0.51 5.41 -22.19
CA MET A 373 1.76 5.66 -21.45
C MET A 373 2.69 6.66 -22.12
N ALA A 374 2.52 6.97 -23.41
CA ALA A 374 3.46 7.82 -24.15
C ALA A 374 3.67 9.21 -23.50
N PRO A 375 2.63 9.96 -23.08
CA PRO A 375 2.82 11.26 -22.43
C PRO A 375 3.59 11.15 -21.11
N ILE A 376 3.31 10.10 -20.33
CA ILE A 376 3.99 9.86 -19.05
C ILE A 376 5.45 9.49 -19.29
N ARG A 377 5.74 8.67 -20.31
CA ARG A 377 7.11 8.29 -20.69
C ARG A 377 7.93 9.49 -21.12
N GLU A 378 7.35 10.38 -21.92
CA GLU A 378 8.00 11.61 -22.38
C GLU A 378 8.29 12.56 -21.21
N GLN A 379 7.32 12.76 -20.30
CA GLN A 379 7.50 13.61 -19.12
C GLN A 379 8.53 13.04 -18.14
N ALA A 380 8.47 11.74 -17.85
CA ALA A 380 9.43 11.07 -16.98
C ALA A 380 10.84 11.05 -17.60
N GLY A 381 10.94 10.84 -18.92
CA GLY A 381 12.22 10.84 -19.64
C GLY A 381 12.87 12.21 -19.65
N THR A 382 12.10 13.25 -20.00
CA THR A 382 12.56 14.64 -19.95
C THR A 382 13.03 15.03 -18.55
N PHE A 383 12.33 14.58 -17.51
CA PHE A 383 12.73 14.81 -16.12
C PHE A 383 14.00 14.05 -15.73
N ALA A 384 14.12 12.78 -16.10
CA ALA A 384 15.32 11.99 -15.83
C ALA A 384 16.55 12.59 -16.54
N ASP A 385 16.40 13.03 -17.79
CA ASP A 385 17.49 13.66 -18.56
C ASP A 385 17.85 15.03 -17.99
N SER A 386 16.88 15.83 -17.54
CA SER A 386 17.17 17.12 -16.91
C SER A 386 17.93 16.97 -15.60
N ILE A 387 17.60 15.96 -14.77
CA ILE A 387 18.39 15.64 -13.59
C ILE A 387 19.83 15.34 -14.01
N LYS A 388 20.05 14.40 -14.93
CA LYS A 388 21.41 13.99 -15.33
C LYS A 388 22.25 15.13 -15.91
N LEU A 389 21.64 16.03 -16.67
CA LEU A 389 22.32 17.17 -17.28
C LEU A 389 22.68 18.26 -16.27
N TRP A 390 21.83 18.52 -15.28
CA TRP A 390 21.92 19.73 -14.45
C TRP A 390 22.27 19.46 -12.97
N SER A 391 22.25 18.21 -12.50
CA SER A 391 22.63 17.84 -11.12
C SER A 391 24.12 17.54 -10.94
N ALA A 392 24.88 17.45 -12.04
CA ALA A 392 26.33 17.28 -12.05
C ALA A 392 27.13 18.61 -12.02
N ALA A 393 26.46 19.75 -11.79
CA ALA A 393 27.04 21.09 -11.74
C ALA A 393 27.25 21.61 -10.31
#